data_AF-A0A2T7T9D7-F1
#
_entry.id   AF-A0A2T7T9D7-F1
#
_cell.length_a   1.000
_cell.length_b   1.000
_cell.length_c   1.000
_cell.angle_alpha   90.00
_cell.angle_beta   90.00
_cell.angle_gamma   90.00
#
_symmetry.space_group_name_H-M   'P 1'
#
loop_
_entity.id
_entity.type
_entity.pdbx_description
1 polymer ?
#
loop_
_entity_poly.entity_id
_entity_poly.type
_entity_poly.pdbx_seq_one_letter_code
_entity_poly.pdbx_strand_id
1 'polypeptide(L)'
;MPTTTAPQGRPNVTDLTAQEREVLYALGCGLEDAEIADTLALSEHVVAGQLGRILVKLGLRNRAAAIVHAFDSGLVVPGLGPRRQVAAPGTTVRQGTGPAAGPWLRVSVLGPLRVSLARQPVDVGPVRQQAVLAALALSPDRSVSRQELLDGVWGMESPDGNVVPVYVYRLRKNLRLAECPDPVIRRDRYGYGLVRGAVEVDAACVEKLVTAAGAAGRAGDLTEALRLCSQALELFRGEPLAGLPGPLAELERLRLAERRVALTQRKADLQLRLGRVAEAIAQLSALALEEPLNEPVAALLMRALQRGGR
;
A
#
# COMPACT_ATOMS: atom_id res chain seq x y z
N MET A 1 -29.83 -29.02 -36.75
CA MET A 1 -29.29 -27.65 -36.80
C MET A 1 -29.51 -27.01 -35.45
N PRO A 2 -28.50 -26.88 -34.56
CA PRO A 2 -28.66 -26.10 -33.36
C PRO A 2 -28.52 -24.61 -33.72
N THR A 3 -29.52 -23.82 -33.34
CA THR A 3 -29.54 -22.37 -33.47
C THR A 3 -28.59 -21.75 -32.44
N THR A 4 -27.52 -21.12 -32.94
CA THR A 4 -26.62 -20.26 -32.18
C THR A 4 -27.42 -19.11 -31.55
N THR A 5 -27.55 -19.15 -30.23
CA THR A 5 -28.04 -18.01 -29.44
C THR A 5 -26.90 -17.01 -29.30
N ALA A 6 -27.03 -15.84 -29.93
CA ALA A 6 -26.09 -14.74 -29.81
C ALA A 6 -26.05 -14.19 -28.38
N PRO A 7 -24.89 -13.79 -27.85
CA PRO A 7 -24.81 -13.14 -26.54
C PRO A 7 -25.47 -11.76 -26.63
N GLN A 8 -26.48 -11.52 -25.78
CA GLN A 8 -27.06 -10.19 -25.59
C GLN A 8 -25.95 -9.26 -25.09
N GLY A 9 -25.53 -8.33 -25.95
CA GLY A 9 -24.50 -7.36 -25.65
C GLY A 9 -24.91 -6.49 -24.47
N ARG A 10 -24.00 -6.29 -23.51
CA ARG A 10 -24.16 -5.26 -22.48
C ARG A 10 -24.32 -3.91 -23.19
N PRO A 11 -25.28 -3.05 -22.78
CA PRO A 11 -25.45 -1.73 -23.36
C PRO A 11 -24.15 -0.95 -23.21
N ASN A 12 -23.71 -0.36 -24.31
CA ASN A 12 -22.39 0.25 -24.43
C ASN A 12 -22.57 1.78 -24.48
N VAL A 13 -21.55 2.56 -24.13
CA VAL A 13 -21.64 4.05 -24.06
C VAL A 13 -22.05 4.71 -25.40
N THR A 14 -22.03 3.95 -26.48
CA THR A 14 -22.56 4.32 -27.81
C THR A 14 -24.07 4.52 -27.84
N ASP A 15 -24.83 3.97 -26.89
CA ASP A 15 -26.31 4.05 -26.83
C ASP A 15 -26.81 5.36 -26.17
N LEU A 16 -25.89 6.17 -25.64
CA LEU A 16 -26.18 7.49 -25.07
C LEU A 16 -26.20 8.57 -26.15
N THR A 17 -27.16 9.50 -26.02
CA THR A 17 -27.16 10.73 -26.80
C THR A 17 -25.92 11.59 -26.48
N ALA A 18 -25.56 12.50 -27.38
CA ALA A 18 -24.38 13.35 -27.20
C ALA A 18 -24.42 14.13 -25.87
N GLN A 19 -25.59 14.65 -25.50
CA GLN A 19 -25.81 15.40 -24.27
C GLN A 19 -25.76 14.51 -23.01
N GLU A 20 -26.28 13.29 -23.07
CA GLU A 20 -26.16 12.32 -21.96
C GLU A 20 -24.72 11.88 -21.74
N ARG A 21 -23.93 11.80 -22.81
CA ARG A 21 -22.50 11.46 -22.76
C ARG A 21 -21.68 12.58 -22.12
N GLU A 22 -22.02 13.85 -22.39
CA GLU A 22 -21.39 15.01 -21.74
C GLU A 22 -21.70 15.06 -20.23
N VAL A 23 -22.95 14.78 -19.83
CA VAL A 23 -23.31 14.67 -18.41
C VAL A 23 -22.57 13.52 -17.73
N LEU A 24 -22.50 12.34 -18.37
CA LEU A 24 -21.76 11.19 -17.85
C LEU A 24 -20.25 11.47 -17.76
N TYR A 25 -19.70 12.23 -18.71
CA TYR A 25 -18.30 12.67 -18.70
C TYR A 25 -18.02 13.63 -17.53
N ALA A 26 -18.85 14.66 -17.36
CA ALA A 26 -18.75 15.62 -16.26
C ALA A 26 -18.92 14.92 -14.89
N LEU A 27 -19.86 14.00 -14.80
CA LEU A 27 -20.06 13.14 -13.64
C LEU A 27 -18.81 12.29 -13.34
N GLY A 28 -18.22 11.66 -14.37
CA GLY A 28 -16.99 10.88 -14.21
C GLY A 28 -15.77 11.74 -13.85
N CYS A 29 -15.76 13.04 -14.21
CA CYS A 29 -14.78 14.00 -13.73
C CYS A 29 -14.96 14.42 -12.27
N GLY A 30 -16.04 13.98 -11.61
CA GLY A 30 -16.30 14.22 -10.19
C GLY A 30 -17.03 15.53 -9.89
N LEU A 31 -17.66 16.15 -10.90
CA LEU A 31 -18.48 17.35 -10.72
C LEU A 31 -19.79 17.02 -9.98
N GLU A 32 -20.24 17.95 -9.14
CA GLU A 32 -21.55 17.90 -8.47
C GLU A 32 -22.67 18.44 -9.38
N ASP A 33 -23.94 18.15 -9.10
CA ASP A 33 -25.04 18.42 -10.05
C ASP A 33 -25.20 19.91 -10.39
N ALA A 34 -24.97 20.79 -9.41
CA ALA A 34 -24.91 22.23 -9.62
C ALA A 34 -23.75 22.65 -10.53
N GLU A 35 -22.58 22.01 -10.42
CA GLU A 35 -21.41 22.31 -11.26
C GLU A 35 -21.57 21.76 -12.68
N ILE A 36 -22.22 20.59 -12.84
CA ILE A 36 -22.60 20.03 -14.13
C ILE A 36 -23.61 20.95 -14.83
N ALA A 37 -24.60 21.44 -14.08
CA ALA A 37 -25.61 22.38 -14.56
C ALA A 37 -24.97 23.67 -15.09
N ASP A 38 -24.06 24.26 -14.32
CA ASP A 38 -23.31 25.46 -14.71
C ASP A 38 -22.42 25.20 -15.95
N THR A 39 -21.67 24.09 -15.94
CA THR A 39 -20.73 23.75 -17.04
C THR A 39 -21.45 23.49 -18.37
N LEU A 40 -22.65 22.91 -18.34
CA LEU A 40 -23.42 22.58 -19.53
C LEU A 40 -24.52 23.61 -19.86
N ALA A 41 -24.59 24.72 -19.13
CA ALA A 41 -25.63 25.74 -19.22
C ALA A 41 -27.06 25.15 -19.14
N LEU A 42 -27.26 24.21 -18.22
CA LEU A 42 -28.53 23.54 -17.92
C LEU A 42 -29.03 23.93 -16.53
N SER A 43 -30.30 23.66 -16.22
CA SER A 43 -30.78 23.73 -14.84
C SER A 43 -30.47 22.43 -14.10
N GLU A 44 -30.25 22.52 -12.79
CA GLU A 44 -29.94 21.36 -11.93
C GLU A 44 -31.04 20.27 -12.00
N HIS A 45 -32.30 20.68 -12.18
CA HIS A 45 -33.42 19.77 -12.38
C HIS A 45 -33.31 18.97 -13.70
N VAL A 46 -32.78 19.58 -14.76
CA VAL A 46 -32.54 18.91 -16.05
C VAL A 46 -31.39 17.92 -15.93
N VAL A 47 -30.33 18.24 -15.17
CA VAL A 47 -29.19 17.34 -14.90
C VAL A 47 -29.67 16.10 -14.12
N ALA A 48 -30.46 16.28 -13.06
CA ALA A 48 -31.03 15.17 -12.30
C ALA A 48 -31.89 14.24 -13.17
N GLY A 49 -32.73 14.82 -14.04
CA GLY A 49 -33.55 14.07 -14.99
C GLY A 49 -32.74 13.29 -16.03
N GLN A 50 -31.65 13.87 -16.54
CA GLN A 50 -30.74 13.21 -17.48
C GLN A 50 -29.94 12.09 -16.81
N LEU A 51 -29.46 12.29 -15.59
CA LEU A 51 -28.81 11.23 -14.80
C LEU A 51 -29.72 10.03 -14.57
N GLY A 52 -31.00 10.27 -14.25
CA GLY A 52 -32.00 9.20 -14.13
C GLY A 52 -32.14 8.37 -15.41
N ARG A 53 -32.16 9.02 -16.59
CA ARG A 53 -32.23 8.34 -17.90
C ARG A 53 -30.95 7.56 -18.22
N ILE A 54 -29.78 8.12 -17.91
CA ILE A 54 -28.48 7.47 -18.09
C ILE A 54 -28.40 6.19 -17.24
N LEU A 55 -28.81 6.26 -15.98
CA LEU A 55 -28.83 5.11 -15.08
C LEU A 55 -29.73 3.99 -15.60
N VAL A 56 -30.93 4.32 -16.09
CA VAL A 56 -31.86 3.34 -16.68
C VAL A 56 -31.31 2.74 -17.97
N LYS A 57 -30.79 3.56 -18.89
CA LYS A 57 -30.25 3.11 -20.18
C LYS A 57 -29.04 2.19 -20.03
N LEU A 58 -28.18 2.46 -19.04
CA LEU A 58 -26.98 1.67 -18.78
C LEU A 58 -27.20 0.54 -17.75
N GLY A 59 -28.42 0.39 -17.20
CA GLY A 59 -28.73 -0.61 -16.18
C GLY A 59 -28.01 -0.40 -14.84
N LEU A 60 -27.68 0.85 -14.50
CA LEU A 60 -26.86 1.20 -13.35
C LEU A 60 -27.73 1.59 -12.16
N ARG A 61 -27.35 1.11 -10.97
CA ARG A 61 -28.17 1.21 -9.77
C ARG A 61 -28.10 2.56 -9.06
N ASN A 62 -27.01 3.31 -9.26
CA ASN A 62 -26.79 4.58 -8.57
C ASN A 62 -25.68 5.41 -9.25
N ARG A 63 -25.54 6.66 -8.81
CA ARG A 63 -24.51 7.62 -9.26
C ARG A 63 -23.09 7.04 -9.23
N ALA A 64 -22.75 6.29 -8.18
CA ALA A 64 -21.43 5.69 -8.05
C ALA A 64 -21.18 4.65 -9.16
N ALA A 65 -22.18 3.86 -9.53
CA ALA A 65 -22.10 2.91 -10.64
C ALA A 65 -21.97 3.63 -12.00
N ALA A 66 -22.61 4.79 -12.19
CA ALA A 66 -22.41 5.64 -13.38
C ALA A 66 -20.98 6.18 -13.49
N ILE A 67 -20.41 6.65 -12.39
CA ILE A 67 -19.01 7.11 -12.35
C ILE A 67 -18.07 5.97 -12.73
N VAL A 68 -18.25 4.78 -12.13
CA VAL A 68 -17.44 3.59 -12.44
C VAL A 68 -17.56 3.22 -13.92
N HIS A 69 -18.79 3.20 -14.45
CA HIS A 69 -19.03 2.86 -15.86
C HIS A 69 -18.42 3.88 -16.84
N ALA A 70 -18.40 5.18 -16.51
CA ALA A 70 -17.75 6.22 -17.31
C ALA A 70 -16.22 6.03 -17.42
N PHE A 71 -15.60 5.42 -16.39
CA PHE A 71 -14.18 5.07 -16.42
C PHE A 71 -13.92 3.74 -17.14
N ASP A 72 -14.73 2.71 -16.87
CA ASP A 72 -14.58 1.39 -17.48
C ASP A 72 -14.79 1.42 -19.01
N SER A 73 -15.64 2.33 -19.48
CA SER A 73 -15.89 2.58 -20.91
C SER A 73 -14.84 3.46 -21.59
N GLY A 74 -13.87 3.98 -20.85
CA GLY A 74 -12.84 4.89 -21.36
C GLY A 74 -13.37 6.29 -21.71
N LEU A 75 -14.62 6.63 -21.34
CA LEU A 75 -15.22 7.93 -21.62
C LEU A 75 -14.49 9.05 -20.87
N VAL A 76 -13.99 8.78 -19.67
CA VAL A 76 -13.23 9.75 -18.86
C VAL A 76 -11.78 9.27 -18.67
N VAL A 77 -10.83 10.12 -19.05
CA VAL A 77 -9.39 9.90 -18.82
C VAL A 77 -8.96 10.74 -17.60
N PRO A 78 -8.45 10.13 -16.52
CA PRO A 78 -8.01 10.85 -15.33
C PRO A 78 -6.94 11.90 -15.66
N GLY A 79 -7.22 13.18 -15.37
CA GLY A 79 -6.28 14.30 -15.54
C GLY A 79 -6.69 15.37 -16.57
N LEU A 80 -7.81 15.16 -17.28
CA LEU A 80 -8.40 16.11 -18.25
C LEU A 80 -9.77 16.65 -17.79
N GLY A 81 -10.01 16.75 -16.48
CA GLY A 81 -11.18 17.44 -15.93
C GLY A 81 -10.90 18.94 -15.71
N PRO A 82 -11.92 19.82 -15.76
CA PRO A 82 -11.75 21.24 -15.45
C PRO A 82 -11.10 21.38 -14.06
N ARG A 83 -9.93 22.03 -14.02
CA ARG A 83 -9.21 22.31 -12.78
C ARG A 83 -10.09 23.22 -11.92
N ARG A 84 -10.40 22.75 -10.71
CA ARG A 84 -11.03 23.55 -9.67
C ARG A 84 -10.23 24.85 -9.48
N GLN A 85 -10.76 25.97 -9.98
CA GLN A 85 -10.30 27.29 -9.56
C GLN A 85 -10.79 27.48 -8.13
N VAL A 86 -9.93 27.14 -7.16
CA VAL A 86 -10.14 27.59 -5.79
C VAL A 86 -9.85 29.09 -5.80
N ALA A 87 -10.91 29.90 -5.79
CA ALA A 87 -10.82 31.32 -5.54
C ALA A 87 -10.11 31.53 -4.20
N ALA A 88 -9.00 32.28 -4.21
CA ALA A 88 -8.25 32.62 -3.01
C ALA A 88 -9.05 33.62 -2.15
N PRO A 89 -9.10 33.42 -0.83
CA PRO A 89 -9.28 34.52 0.10
C PRO A 89 -8.03 34.70 0.97
N GLY A 90 -7.50 35.92 0.92
CA GLY A 90 -7.06 36.66 2.10
C GLY A 90 -5.95 36.05 2.95
N THR A 91 -4.74 36.52 2.69
CA THR A 91 -3.58 36.53 3.58
C THR A 91 -3.93 36.76 5.05
N THR A 92 -3.68 35.77 5.89
CA THR A 92 -3.08 35.96 7.22
C THR A 92 -2.22 34.75 7.55
N VAL A 93 -0.91 34.93 7.36
CA VAL A 93 0.10 33.98 7.82
C VAL A 93 0.09 34.02 9.35
N ARG A 94 -0.71 33.16 9.99
CA ARG A 94 -0.41 32.74 11.37
C ARG A 94 0.66 31.66 11.25
N GLN A 95 1.87 32.00 11.68
CA GLN A 95 2.93 31.05 11.92
C GLN A 95 2.45 30.04 12.98
N GLY A 96 1.91 28.93 12.51
CA GLY A 96 1.83 27.69 13.28
C GLY A 96 3.15 26.96 13.07
N THR A 97 3.84 26.67 14.17
CA THR A 97 4.93 25.70 14.28
C THR A 97 4.74 24.57 13.27
N GLY A 98 5.62 24.49 12.28
CA GLY A 98 5.63 23.36 11.34
C GLY A 98 5.75 22.04 12.11
N PRO A 99 5.18 20.94 11.59
CA PRO A 99 5.26 19.64 12.25
C PRO A 99 6.74 19.30 12.52
N ALA A 100 7.00 18.86 13.75
CA ALA A 100 8.34 18.54 14.24
C ALA A 100 9.10 17.64 13.25
N ALA A 101 10.39 17.95 13.06
CA ALA A 101 11.29 17.23 12.17
C ALA A 101 11.35 15.72 12.52
N GLY A 102 10.58 14.92 11.79
CA GLY A 102 10.51 13.46 11.93
C GLY A 102 9.51 12.85 10.95
N PRO A 103 9.63 11.54 10.66
CA PRO A 103 8.66 10.84 9.81
C PRO A 103 7.30 10.86 10.50
N TRP A 104 6.34 11.51 9.88
CA TRP A 104 4.97 11.61 10.37
C TRP A 104 4.10 10.48 9.83
N LEU A 105 4.54 9.75 8.80
CA LEU A 105 3.90 8.53 8.34
C LEU A 105 4.72 7.31 8.76
N ARG A 106 4.07 6.34 9.41
CA ARG A 106 4.65 5.03 9.69
C ARG A 106 3.84 3.96 8.99
N VAL A 107 4.54 3.10 8.23
CA VAL A 107 3.98 1.96 7.53
C VAL A 107 4.59 0.69 8.12
N SER A 108 3.74 -0.20 8.61
CA SER A 108 4.14 -1.50 9.13
C SER A 108 3.76 -2.61 8.16
N VAL A 109 4.77 -3.34 7.68
CA VAL A 109 4.64 -4.44 6.70
C VAL A 109 5.08 -5.78 7.27
N LEU A 110 5.69 -5.82 8.46
CA LEU A 110 6.15 -7.03 9.13
C LEU A 110 5.03 -7.74 9.91
N GLY A 111 3.85 -7.80 9.30
CA GLY A 111 2.60 -8.30 9.83
C GLY A 111 1.47 -7.92 8.87
N PRO A 112 0.20 -7.95 9.30
CA PRO A 112 -0.88 -7.28 8.59
C PRO A 112 -0.54 -5.79 8.38
N LEU A 113 -0.84 -5.24 7.20
CA LEU A 113 -0.50 -3.85 6.89
C LEU A 113 -1.15 -2.90 7.91
N ARG A 114 -0.33 -2.08 8.57
CA ARG A 114 -0.83 -1.00 9.43
C ARG A 114 -0.18 0.31 9.05
N VAL A 115 -0.98 1.37 9.04
CA VAL A 115 -0.51 2.69 8.68
C VAL A 115 -0.93 3.66 9.77
N SER A 116 0.00 4.51 10.19
CA SER A 116 -0.28 5.54 11.17
C SER A 116 0.31 6.88 10.74
N LEU A 117 -0.47 7.93 10.92
CA LEU A 117 -0.15 9.31 10.59
C LEU A 117 -0.11 10.11 11.89
N ALA A 118 1.01 10.77 12.19
CA ALA A 118 1.23 11.45 13.47
C ALA A 118 0.85 10.57 14.68
N ARG A 119 1.19 9.28 14.62
CA ARG A 119 0.87 8.21 15.60
C ARG A 119 -0.61 7.80 15.70
N GLN A 120 -1.49 8.35 14.87
CA GLN A 120 -2.90 7.93 14.79
C GLN A 120 -3.08 6.89 13.67
N PRO A 121 -3.80 5.78 13.92
CA PRO A 121 -4.06 4.79 12.88
C PRO A 121 -4.90 5.37 11.74
N VAL A 122 -4.57 5.02 10.50
CA VAL A 122 -5.27 5.48 9.30
C VAL A 122 -5.78 4.30 8.50
N ASP A 123 -7.05 4.36 8.10
CA ASP A 123 -7.61 3.41 7.14
C ASP A 123 -7.15 3.76 5.72
N VAL A 124 -6.31 2.89 5.18
CA VAL A 124 -5.76 2.97 3.82
C VAL A 124 -6.64 2.29 2.78
N GLY A 125 -7.86 1.88 3.16
CA GLY A 125 -8.89 1.38 2.27
C GLY A 125 -8.73 -0.10 1.92
N PRO A 126 -9.31 -0.55 0.79
CA PRO A 126 -9.35 -1.97 0.42
C PRO A 126 -7.98 -2.61 0.19
N VAL A 127 -7.90 -3.94 0.25
CA VAL A 127 -6.64 -4.72 0.17
C VAL A 127 -5.76 -4.42 -1.06
N ARG A 128 -6.34 -4.09 -2.22
CA ARG A 128 -5.56 -3.67 -3.41
C ARG A 128 -4.95 -2.28 -3.26
N GLN A 129 -5.65 -1.36 -2.58
CA GLN A 129 -5.10 -0.03 -2.25
C GLN A 129 -3.96 -0.17 -1.23
N GLN A 130 -4.13 -1.05 -0.25
CA GLN A 130 -3.10 -1.44 0.71
C GLN A 130 -1.87 -2.04 0.03
N ALA A 131 -2.06 -2.96 -0.92
CA ALA A 131 -0.99 -3.57 -1.69
C ALA A 131 -0.18 -2.55 -2.51
N VAL A 132 -0.83 -1.57 -3.14
CA VAL A 132 -0.13 -0.46 -3.82
C VAL A 132 0.73 0.33 -2.83
N LEU A 133 0.20 0.66 -1.64
CA LEU A 133 1.00 1.36 -0.63
C LEU A 133 2.18 0.52 -0.14
N ALA A 134 1.97 -0.79 0.07
CA ALA A 134 3.03 -1.71 0.49
C ALA A 134 4.15 -1.77 -0.57
N ALA A 135 3.81 -1.85 -1.86
CA ALA A 135 4.78 -1.83 -2.96
C ALA A 135 5.64 -0.54 -2.97
N LEU A 136 5.01 0.61 -2.71
CA LEU A 136 5.72 1.89 -2.59
C LEU A 136 6.59 1.95 -1.32
N ALA A 137 6.11 1.41 -0.20
CA ALA A 137 6.84 1.39 1.07
C ALA A 137 8.05 0.46 1.06
N LEU A 138 7.96 -0.66 0.34
CA LEU A 138 9.04 -1.63 0.17
C LEU A 138 10.05 -1.24 -0.92
N SER A 139 9.82 -0.13 -1.62
CA SER A 139 10.74 0.47 -2.57
C SER A 139 11.28 1.82 -2.04
N PRO A 140 11.98 1.84 -0.88
CA PRO A 140 12.44 3.08 -0.29
C PRO A 140 13.37 3.83 -1.25
N ASP A 141 13.22 5.15 -1.28
CA ASP A 141 14.04 6.07 -2.08
C ASP A 141 14.00 5.87 -3.61
N ARG A 142 13.16 4.96 -4.12
CA ARG A 142 12.95 4.67 -5.54
C ARG A 142 11.52 4.99 -5.95
N SER A 143 11.35 5.43 -7.19
CA SER A 143 10.05 5.54 -7.83
C SER A 143 9.70 4.21 -8.52
N VAL A 144 8.51 3.70 -8.25
CA VAL A 144 7.95 2.49 -8.85
C VAL A 144 7.07 2.90 -10.03
N SER A 145 7.39 2.37 -11.20
CA SER A 145 6.63 2.62 -12.42
C SER A 145 5.21 2.10 -12.31
N ARG A 146 4.34 2.62 -13.17
CA ARG A 146 2.96 2.13 -13.25
C ARG A 146 2.92 0.64 -13.59
N GLN A 147 3.77 0.18 -14.51
CA GLN A 147 3.77 -1.21 -14.94
C GLN A 147 4.22 -2.13 -13.80
N GLU A 148 5.28 -1.78 -13.06
CA GLU A 148 5.70 -2.54 -11.88
C GLU A 148 4.61 -2.62 -10.80
N LEU A 149 3.83 -1.54 -10.59
CA LEU A 149 2.69 -1.58 -9.67
C LEU A 149 1.56 -2.49 -10.18
N LEU A 150 1.29 -2.49 -11.49
CA LEU A 150 0.31 -3.39 -12.09
C LEU A 150 0.74 -4.85 -11.93
N ASP A 151 1.95 -5.17 -12.38
CA ASP A 151 2.51 -6.52 -12.34
C ASP A 151 2.62 -7.02 -10.89
N GLY A 152 3.04 -6.15 -9.96
CA GLY A 152 3.24 -6.52 -8.57
C GLY A 152 1.95 -6.75 -7.77
N VAL A 153 0.88 -5.99 -8.04
CA VAL A 153 -0.37 -6.07 -7.27
C VAL A 153 -1.42 -6.96 -7.94
N TRP A 154 -1.41 -7.04 -9.28
CA TRP A 154 -2.40 -7.81 -10.04
C TRP A 154 -1.81 -9.00 -10.81
N GLY A 155 -0.52 -8.96 -11.17
CA GLY A 155 0.10 -10.01 -11.96
C GLY A 155 -0.63 -10.25 -13.28
N MET A 156 -0.94 -11.52 -13.57
CA MET A 156 -1.64 -11.93 -14.80
C MET A 156 -3.12 -11.50 -14.84
N GLU A 157 -3.70 -11.08 -13.71
CA GLU A 157 -5.08 -10.61 -13.60
C GLU A 157 -5.18 -9.07 -13.62
N SER A 158 -4.23 -8.42 -14.31
CA SER A 158 -4.25 -6.96 -14.45
C SER A 158 -5.54 -6.51 -15.15
N PRO A 159 -6.28 -5.56 -14.57
CA PRO A 159 -7.46 -5.01 -15.22
C PRO A 159 -7.07 -4.27 -16.49
N ASP A 160 -8.00 -4.26 -17.46
CA ASP A 160 -7.83 -3.49 -18.68
C ASP A 160 -7.78 -1.99 -18.33
N GLY A 161 -6.61 -1.37 -18.53
CA GLY A 161 -6.44 0.08 -18.51
C GLY A 161 -5.85 0.75 -17.25
N ASN A 162 -6.29 2.00 -17.09
CA ASN A 162 -5.89 3.13 -16.23
C ASN A 162 -5.85 3.05 -14.69
N VAL A 163 -5.76 1.91 -14.01
CA VAL A 163 -6.26 1.86 -12.60
C VAL A 163 -5.33 2.45 -11.53
N VAL A 164 -4.01 2.41 -11.70
CA VAL A 164 -3.03 2.83 -10.68
C VAL A 164 -3.22 4.28 -10.18
N PRO A 165 -3.40 5.30 -11.05
CA PRO A 165 -3.70 6.66 -10.63
C PRO A 165 -4.90 6.79 -9.68
N VAL A 166 -5.93 5.94 -9.82
CA VAL A 166 -7.12 5.97 -8.97
C VAL A 166 -6.76 5.56 -7.54
N TYR A 167 -5.99 4.49 -7.39
CA TYR A 167 -5.50 4.04 -6.08
C TYR A 167 -4.56 5.08 -5.46
N VAL A 168 -3.65 5.66 -6.24
CA VAL A 168 -2.76 6.73 -5.76
C VAL A 168 -3.53 7.96 -5.31
N TYR A 169 -4.58 8.35 -6.04
CA TYR A 169 -5.46 9.45 -5.65
C TYR A 169 -6.14 9.19 -4.31
N ARG A 170 -6.74 8.00 -4.13
CA ARG A 170 -7.38 7.60 -2.87
C ARG A 170 -6.39 7.54 -1.71
N LEU A 171 -5.20 6.98 -1.94
CA LEU A 171 -4.12 6.97 -0.94
C LEU A 171 -3.70 8.38 -0.54
N ARG A 172 -3.51 9.30 -1.51
CA ARG A 172 -3.21 10.70 -1.20
C ARG A 172 -4.30 11.38 -0.38
N LYS A 173 -5.57 11.07 -0.67
CA LYS A 173 -6.71 11.57 0.10
C LYS A 173 -6.69 11.04 1.54
N ASN A 174 -6.47 9.73 1.72
CA ASN A 174 -6.47 9.09 3.04
C ASN A 174 -5.24 9.45 3.88
N LEU A 175 -4.09 9.69 3.25
CA LEU A 175 -2.83 10.01 3.91
C LEU A 175 -2.58 11.53 4.04
N ARG A 176 -3.61 12.35 3.87
CA ARG A 176 -3.49 13.80 3.96
C ARG A 176 -3.41 14.23 5.43
N LEU A 177 -2.32 14.91 5.79
CA LEU A 177 -2.19 15.59 7.07
C LEU A 177 -2.63 17.06 6.90
N ALA A 178 -3.49 17.57 7.78
CA ALA A 178 -3.97 18.96 7.70
C ALA A 178 -2.81 19.99 7.72
N GLU A 179 -1.72 19.65 8.40
CA GLU A 179 -0.54 20.49 8.60
C GLU A 179 0.51 20.35 7.48
N CYS A 180 0.33 19.43 6.53
CA CYS A 180 1.26 19.20 5.43
C CYS A 180 0.56 19.36 4.08
N PRO A 181 0.83 20.45 3.33
CA PRO A 181 0.20 20.67 2.03
C PRO A 181 0.70 19.71 0.94
N ASP A 182 1.91 19.15 1.12
CA ASP A 182 2.53 18.28 0.12
C ASP A 182 2.04 16.82 0.22
N PRO A 183 1.77 16.16 -0.93
CA PRO A 183 1.30 14.79 -0.94
C PRO A 183 2.42 13.81 -0.54
N VAL A 184 2.10 12.90 0.39
CA VAL A 184 2.97 11.77 0.80
C VAL A 184 3.51 10.97 -0.38
N ILE A 185 2.65 10.74 -1.38
CA ILE A 185 3.01 9.99 -2.59
C ILE A 185 3.34 11.01 -3.67
N ARG A 186 4.60 11.02 -4.10
CA ARG A 186 5.08 11.85 -5.21
C ARG A 186 4.91 11.11 -6.52
N ARG A 187 4.75 11.87 -7.61
CA ARG A 187 4.82 11.36 -8.98
C ARG A 187 5.97 12.07 -9.67
N ASP A 188 6.84 11.31 -10.32
CA ASP A 188 7.90 11.84 -11.19
C ASP A 188 7.88 11.14 -12.55
N ARG A 189 8.93 11.36 -13.36
CA ARG A 189 9.04 10.76 -14.71
C ARG A 189 9.18 9.23 -14.71
N TYR A 190 9.59 8.64 -13.58
CA TYR A 190 9.81 7.20 -13.43
C TYR A 190 8.62 6.48 -12.80
N GLY A 191 7.72 7.21 -12.13
CA GLY A 191 6.47 6.65 -11.61
C GLY A 191 6.04 7.29 -10.31
N TYR A 192 5.71 6.46 -9.33
CA TYR A 192 5.22 6.87 -8.01
C TYR A 192 6.21 6.47 -6.93
N GLY A 193 6.39 7.31 -5.92
CA GLY A 193 7.25 7.02 -4.79
C GLY A 193 6.79 7.75 -3.54
N LEU A 194 7.27 7.31 -2.38
CA LEU A 194 7.02 8.00 -1.11
C LEU A 194 8.00 9.16 -0.93
N VAL A 195 7.55 10.24 -0.30
CA VAL A 195 8.41 11.38 0.03
C VAL A 195 9.51 10.92 1.00
N ARG A 196 10.76 11.21 0.64
CA ARG A 196 11.94 10.85 1.45
C ARG A 196 11.89 11.52 2.82
N GLY A 197 12.23 10.78 3.87
CA GLY A 197 12.26 11.27 5.25
C GLY A 197 10.89 11.50 5.90
N ALA A 198 9.79 11.54 5.12
CA ALA A 198 8.44 11.65 5.64
C ALA A 198 7.86 10.31 6.13
N VAL A 199 8.43 9.19 5.66
CA VAL A 199 7.92 7.85 5.91
C VAL A 199 8.94 6.99 6.64
N GLU A 200 8.49 6.35 7.72
CA GLU A 200 9.20 5.27 8.40
C GLU A 200 8.55 3.93 8.05
N VAL A 201 9.35 2.97 7.60
CA VAL A 201 8.89 1.61 7.28
C VAL A 201 9.59 0.64 8.22
N ASP A 202 8.83 -0.20 8.92
CA ASP A 202 9.39 -1.15 9.91
C ASP A 202 10.39 -2.14 9.30
N ALA A 203 10.19 -2.58 8.06
CA ALA A 203 11.16 -3.38 7.32
C ALA A 203 12.52 -2.65 7.17
N ALA A 204 12.51 -1.35 6.86
CA ALA A 204 13.74 -0.56 6.79
C ALA A 204 14.37 -0.36 8.19
N CYS A 205 13.55 -0.28 9.24
CA CYS A 205 14.04 -0.23 10.62
C CYS A 205 14.71 -1.54 11.04
N VAL A 206 14.18 -2.70 10.64
CA VAL A 206 14.85 -4.00 10.82
C VAL A 206 16.23 -3.98 10.17
N GLU A 207 16.36 -3.55 8.91
CA GLU A 207 17.66 -3.50 8.22
C GLU A 207 18.69 -2.61 8.94
N LYS A 208 18.26 -1.48 9.48
CA LYS A 208 19.12 -0.62 10.32
C LYS A 208 19.56 -1.33 11.60
N LEU A 209 18.65 -2.01 12.28
CA LEU A 209 18.94 -2.78 13.50
C LEU A 209 19.88 -3.96 13.22
N VAL A 210 19.70 -4.68 12.12
CA VAL A 210 20.59 -5.79 11.70
C VAL A 210 21.99 -5.25 11.42
N THR A 211 22.09 -4.13 10.71
CA THR A 211 23.38 -3.50 10.40
C THR A 211 24.11 -3.07 11.68
N ALA A 212 23.40 -2.44 12.61
CA ALA A 212 23.93 -2.04 13.91
C ALA A 212 24.35 -3.26 14.77
N ALA A 213 23.54 -4.32 14.80
CA ALA A 213 23.87 -5.56 15.52
C ALA A 213 25.15 -6.22 14.97
N GLY A 214 25.32 -6.20 13.64
CA GLY A 214 26.54 -6.66 13.00
C GLY A 214 27.77 -5.82 13.39
N ALA A 215 27.62 -4.50 13.47
CA ALA A 215 28.68 -3.61 13.92
C ALA A 215 29.07 -3.85 15.39
N ALA A 216 28.09 -3.93 16.30
CA ALA A 216 28.31 -4.26 17.70
C ALA A 216 29.02 -5.61 17.86
N GLY A 217 28.59 -6.63 17.11
CA GLY A 217 29.23 -7.95 17.13
C GLY A 217 30.69 -7.94 16.66
N ARG A 218 31.05 -7.10 15.68
CA ARG A 218 32.45 -6.91 15.24
C ARG A 218 33.29 -6.15 16.26
N ALA A 219 32.68 -5.24 17.01
CA ALA A 219 33.31 -4.54 18.12
C ALA A 219 33.45 -5.40 19.39
N GLY A 220 32.92 -6.62 19.39
CA GLY A 220 32.97 -7.54 20.53
C GLY A 220 31.83 -7.35 21.54
N ASP A 221 30.95 -6.37 21.35
CA ASP A 221 29.79 -6.16 22.21
C ASP A 221 28.64 -7.09 21.81
N LEU A 222 28.73 -8.34 22.28
CA LEU A 222 27.72 -9.36 22.02
C LEU A 222 26.40 -9.07 22.72
N THR A 223 26.43 -8.35 23.85
CA THR A 223 25.22 -8.02 24.60
C THR A 223 24.38 -7.00 23.84
N GLU A 224 25.03 -5.96 23.30
CA GLU A 224 24.37 -4.98 22.46
C GLU A 224 23.89 -5.60 21.14
N ALA A 225 24.69 -6.45 20.51
CA ALA A 225 24.27 -7.19 19.32
C ALA A 225 23.00 -8.03 19.59
N LEU A 226 22.94 -8.72 20.73
CA LEU A 226 21.78 -9.51 21.15
C LEU A 226 20.54 -8.63 21.38
N ARG A 227 20.71 -7.47 22.02
CA ARG A 227 19.64 -6.50 22.28
C ARG A 227 19.05 -5.97 20.97
N LEU A 228 19.91 -5.58 20.01
CA LEU A 228 19.50 -5.09 18.70
C LEU A 228 18.80 -6.16 17.85
N CYS A 229 19.28 -7.41 17.86
CA CYS A 229 18.57 -8.53 17.22
C CYS A 229 17.19 -8.76 17.85
N SER A 230 17.06 -8.63 19.17
CA SER A 230 15.76 -8.78 19.86
C SER A 230 14.80 -7.66 19.47
N GLN A 231 15.25 -6.41 19.42
CA GLN A 231 14.44 -5.28 18.95
C GLN A 231 13.98 -5.46 17.50
N ALA A 232 14.84 -6.01 16.63
CA ALA A 232 14.48 -6.27 15.24
C ALA A 232 13.37 -7.32 15.15
N LEU A 233 13.44 -8.39 15.95
CA LEU A 233 12.43 -9.45 15.99
C LEU A 233 11.09 -8.96 16.56
N GLU A 234 11.07 -8.03 17.52
CA GLU A 234 9.85 -7.43 18.07
C GLU A 234 9.03 -6.63 17.04
N LEU A 235 9.65 -6.21 15.93
CA LEU A 235 8.95 -5.55 14.83
C LEU A 235 8.10 -6.53 14.01
N PHE A 236 8.41 -7.83 14.04
CA PHE A 236 7.60 -8.86 13.40
C PHE A 236 6.39 -9.20 14.25
N ARG A 237 5.20 -8.89 13.74
CA ARG A 237 3.90 -9.05 14.41
C ARG A 237 3.01 -10.04 13.65
N GLY A 238 3.58 -11.19 13.31
CA GLY A 238 2.94 -12.24 12.52
C GLY A 238 3.51 -12.35 11.12
N GLU A 239 2.73 -12.93 10.21
CA GLU A 239 3.09 -13.12 8.81
C GLU A 239 3.23 -11.75 8.10
N PRO A 240 4.39 -11.46 7.46
CA PRO A 240 4.58 -10.24 6.71
C PRO A 240 3.56 -10.10 5.58
N LEU A 241 3.01 -8.88 5.42
CA LEU A 241 2.01 -8.57 4.39
C LEU A 241 0.80 -9.53 4.40
N ALA A 242 0.40 -10.00 5.58
CA ALA A 242 -0.73 -10.90 5.75
C ALA A 242 -2.00 -10.31 5.10
N GLY A 243 -2.67 -11.11 4.26
CA GLY A 243 -3.92 -10.72 3.59
C GLY A 243 -3.75 -9.79 2.38
N LEU A 244 -2.54 -9.37 2.03
CA LEU A 244 -2.31 -8.58 0.82
C LEU A 244 -2.17 -9.49 -0.42
N PRO A 245 -2.84 -9.15 -1.53
CA PRO A 245 -2.77 -9.90 -2.77
C PRO A 245 -1.58 -9.50 -3.64
N GLY A 246 -1.29 -10.35 -4.63
CA GLY A 246 -0.45 -10.04 -5.77
C GLY A 246 0.98 -10.58 -5.66
N PRO A 247 1.67 -10.77 -6.80
CA PRO A 247 3.00 -11.38 -6.84
C PRO A 247 4.05 -10.69 -5.97
N LEU A 248 4.00 -9.35 -5.86
CA LEU A 248 4.94 -8.59 -5.04
C LEU A 248 4.76 -8.92 -3.55
N ALA A 249 3.52 -9.01 -3.07
CA ALA A 249 3.25 -9.33 -1.67
C ALA A 249 3.68 -10.76 -1.32
N GLU A 250 3.48 -11.72 -2.23
CA GLU A 250 3.91 -13.11 -2.07
C GLU A 250 5.44 -13.23 -2.00
N LEU A 251 6.15 -12.60 -2.95
CA LEU A 251 7.61 -12.59 -2.98
C LEU A 251 8.20 -11.94 -1.72
N GLU A 252 7.68 -10.78 -1.33
CA GLU A 252 8.16 -10.04 -0.16
C GLU A 252 7.83 -10.77 1.14
N ARG A 253 6.69 -11.47 1.21
CA ARG A 253 6.34 -12.32 2.36
C ARG A 253 7.36 -13.43 2.55
N LEU A 254 7.74 -14.14 1.48
CA LEU A 254 8.78 -15.17 1.54
C LEU A 254 10.12 -14.58 2.00
N ARG A 255 10.56 -13.49 1.34
CA ARG A 255 11.83 -12.81 1.65
C ARG A 255 11.90 -12.34 3.11
N LEU A 256 10.81 -11.77 3.63
CA LEU A 256 10.73 -11.26 5.01
C LEU A 256 10.61 -12.39 6.03
N ALA A 257 9.95 -13.50 5.69
CA ALA A 257 9.90 -14.70 6.53
C ALA A 257 11.29 -15.31 6.68
N GLU A 258 12.04 -15.50 5.59
CA GLU A 258 13.43 -15.95 5.61
C GLU A 258 14.32 -15.01 6.44
N ARG A 259 14.10 -13.69 6.32
CA ARG A 259 14.80 -12.69 7.13
C ARG A 259 14.54 -12.86 8.64
N ARG A 260 13.30 -13.16 9.04
CA ARG A 260 12.92 -13.46 10.43
C ARG A 260 13.63 -14.70 10.95
N VAL A 261 13.70 -15.77 10.14
CA VAL A 261 14.42 -17.01 10.47
C VAL A 261 15.91 -16.73 10.69
N ALA A 262 16.56 -16.03 9.76
CA ALA A 262 17.98 -15.67 9.86
C ALA A 262 18.28 -14.81 11.10
N LEU A 263 17.40 -13.87 11.45
CA LEU A 263 17.53 -13.05 12.65
C LEU A 263 17.38 -13.88 13.94
N THR A 264 16.47 -14.84 13.95
CA THR A 264 16.25 -15.75 15.06
C THR A 264 17.47 -16.65 15.29
N GLN A 265 18.03 -17.21 14.22
CA GLN A 265 19.28 -17.97 14.27
C GLN A 265 20.44 -17.12 14.79
N ARG A 266 20.59 -15.89 14.31
CA ARG A 266 21.64 -14.98 14.77
C ARG A 266 21.51 -14.63 16.25
N LYS A 267 20.29 -14.38 16.72
CA LYS A 267 19.99 -14.17 18.15
C LYS A 267 20.39 -15.38 18.98
N ALA A 268 20.05 -16.59 18.55
CA ALA A 268 20.40 -17.82 19.24
C ALA A 268 21.92 -18.06 19.30
N ASP A 269 22.65 -17.81 18.20
CA ASP A 269 24.11 -17.86 18.18
C ASP A 269 24.74 -16.90 19.21
N LEU A 270 24.23 -15.66 19.28
CA LEU A 270 24.69 -14.68 20.28
C LEU A 270 24.40 -15.13 21.71
N GLN A 271 23.22 -15.69 21.98
CA GLN A 271 22.88 -16.27 23.28
C GLN A 271 23.85 -17.40 23.66
N LEU A 272 24.15 -18.31 22.73
CA LEU A 272 25.12 -19.38 22.97
C LEU A 272 26.51 -18.85 23.30
N ARG A 273 26.97 -17.81 22.60
CA ARG A 273 28.27 -17.17 22.86
C ARG A 273 28.33 -16.44 24.20
N LEU A 274 27.19 -15.93 24.66
CA LEU A 274 27.02 -15.31 25.98
C LEU A 274 26.74 -16.34 27.10
N GLY A 275 26.78 -17.64 26.81
CA GLY A 275 26.52 -18.71 27.79
C GLY A 275 25.04 -18.89 28.15
N ARG A 276 24.11 -18.22 27.45
CA ARG A 276 22.65 -18.31 27.66
C ARG A 276 22.06 -19.53 26.93
N VAL A 277 22.58 -20.71 27.23
CA VAL A 277 22.30 -21.94 26.48
C VAL A 277 20.82 -22.34 26.55
N ALA A 278 20.19 -22.24 27.73
CA ALA A 278 18.78 -22.61 27.90
C ALA A 278 17.84 -21.75 27.04
N GLU A 279 18.08 -20.43 26.97
CA GLU A 279 17.30 -19.52 26.13
C GLU A 279 17.46 -19.86 24.64
N ALA A 280 18.70 -20.15 24.21
CA ALA A 280 18.99 -20.51 22.83
C ALA A 280 18.31 -21.82 22.43
N ILE A 281 18.35 -22.85 23.29
CA ILE A 281 17.65 -24.13 23.04
C ILE A 281 16.16 -23.89 22.89
N ALA A 282 15.52 -23.19 23.84
CA ALA A 282 14.09 -22.94 23.78
C ALA A 282 13.67 -22.22 22.48
N GLN A 283 14.43 -21.20 22.09
CA GLN A 283 14.15 -20.44 20.87
C GLN A 283 14.37 -21.28 19.60
N LEU A 284 15.45 -22.07 19.54
CA LEU A 284 15.74 -22.93 18.39
C LEU A 284 14.79 -24.12 18.28
N SER A 285 14.31 -24.67 19.40
CA SER A 285 13.28 -25.72 19.41
C SER A 285 11.96 -25.20 18.84
N ALA A 286 11.52 -24.00 19.21
CA ALA A 286 10.34 -23.38 18.62
C ALA A 286 10.52 -23.14 17.12
N LEU A 287 11.68 -22.60 16.72
CA LEU A 287 11.98 -22.36 15.30
C LEU A 287 12.05 -23.66 14.48
N ALA A 288 12.56 -24.76 15.05
CA ALA A 288 12.62 -26.05 14.36
C ALA A 288 11.24 -26.67 14.13
N LEU A 289 10.25 -26.34 14.98
CA LEU A 289 8.85 -26.72 14.76
C LEU A 289 8.19 -25.88 13.65
N GLU A 290 8.53 -24.59 13.57
CA GLU A 290 8.06 -23.69 12.50
C GLU A 290 8.73 -24.01 11.14
N GLU A 291 10.00 -24.42 11.16
CA GLU A 291 10.83 -24.62 9.97
C GLU A 291 11.46 -26.04 9.94
N PRO A 292 10.67 -27.13 9.82
CA PRO A 292 11.18 -28.50 9.98
C PRO A 292 12.23 -28.92 8.95
N LEU A 293 12.21 -28.31 7.77
CA LEU A 293 13.11 -28.63 6.65
C LEU A 293 14.34 -27.73 6.59
N ASN A 294 14.55 -26.86 7.59
CA ASN A 294 15.67 -25.93 7.60
C ASN A 294 16.90 -26.55 8.29
N GLU A 295 17.80 -27.14 7.50
CA GLU A 295 19.01 -27.80 8.00
C GLU A 295 19.89 -26.88 8.88
N PRO A 296 20.11 -25.59 8.54
CA PRO A 296 20.83 -24.68 9.42
C PRO A 296 20.20 -24.51 10.82
N VAL A 297 18.86 -24.47 10.93
CA VAL A 297 18.17 -24.41 12.23
C VAL A 297 18.43 -25.69 13.02
N ALA A 298 18.26 -26.85 12.38
CA ALA A 298 18.49 -28.15 13.02
C ALA A 298 19.94 -28.30 13.52
N ALA A 299 20.93 -27.95 12.70
CA ALA A 299 22.34 -28.00 13.06
C ALA A 299 22.68 -27.07 14.23
N LEU A 300 22.10 -25.87 14.26
CA LEU A 300 22.30 -24.93 15.36
C LEU A 300 21.65 -25.41 16.67
N LEU A 301 20.46 -26.03 16.59
CA LEU A 301 19.81 -26.66 17.73
C LEU A 301 20.64 -27.83 18.29
N MET A 302 21.17 -28.70 17.44
CA MET A 302 22.05 -29.80 17.87
C MET A 302 23.29 -29.28 18.61
N ARG A 303 23.92 -28.21 18.11
CA ARG A 303 25.06 -27.56 18.78
C ARG A 303 24.67 -26.94 20.12
N ALA A 304 23.48 -26.34 20.21
CA ALA A 304 22.95 -25.78 21.44
C ALA A 304 22.71 -26.88 22.50
N LEU A 305 22.09 -27.99 22.10
CA LEU A 305 21.83 -29.16 22.96
C LEU A 305 23.13 -29.79 23.47
N GLN A 306 24.11 -30.00 22.58
CA GLN A 306 25.43 -30.52 22.94
C GLN A 306 26.10 -29.64 24.00
N ARG A 307 26.08 -28.31 23.83
CA ARG A 307 26.60 -27.36 24.84
C ARG A 307 25.82 -27.37 26.14
N GLY A 308 24.54 -27.72 26.09
CA GLY A 308 23.68 -27.92 27.25
C GLY A 308 23.81 -29.30 27.90
N GLY A 309 24.68 -30.18 27.40
CA GLY A 309 24.92 -31.51 27.93
C GLY A 309 23.86 -32.56 27.54
N ARG A 310 23.16 -32.36 26.42
CA ARG A 310 22.10 -33.26 25.92
C ARG A 310 22.40 -33.76 24.51
#